data_AF-A0A7Y1VZ33-F1
#
_entry.id   AF-A0A7Y1VZ33-F1
#
_cell.length_a   1.000
_cell.length_b   1.000
_cell.length_c   1.000
_cell.angle_alpha   90.00
_cell.angle_beta   90.00
_cell.angle_gamma   90.00
#
_symmetry.space_group_name_H-M   'P 1'
#
loop_
_entity.id
_entity.type
_entity.pdbx_description
1 polymer ?
#
loop_
_entity_poly.entity_id
_entity_poly.type
_entity_poly.pdbx_seq_one_letter_code
_entity_poly.pdbx_strand_id
1 'polypeptide(L)'
;MAKPKQCKGKTKGGKRCRRNVFGQTEYCYQHESDAKQEKTSEAKENPVTLMGEDVLMHNGQDTFPPRTRQHVREDVMWDVIKIGAVTLATYLTYRVLKGILKRM
;
A
#
# COMPACT_ATOMS: atom_id res chain seq x y z
N MET A 1 12.63 22.02 -27.93
CA MET A 1 12.98 21.46 -26.60
C MET A 1 11.73 21.47 -25.73
N ALA A 2 11.31 20.33 -25.22
CA ALA A 2 10.12 20.27 -24.36
C ALA A 2 10.39 21.01 -23.04
N LYS A 3 9.48 21.90 -22.62
CA LYS A 3 9.58 22.60 -21.34
C LYS A 3 9.50 21.56 -20.20
N PRO A 4 10.34 21.65 -19.15
CA PRO A 4 10.25 20.76 -18.01
C PRO A 4 8.89 20.97 -17.32
N LYS A 5 8.16 19.87 -17.11
CA LYS A 5 6.88 19.89 -16.38
C LYS A 5 7.15 19.64 -14.90
N GLN A 6 6.40 20.27 -14.01
CA GLN A 6 6.54 20.01 -12.57
C GLN A 6 5.80 18.72 -12.19
N CYS A 7 6.44 17.89 -11.37
CA CYS A 7 5.84 16.67 -10.84
C CYS A 7 4.51 16.94 -10.11
N LYS A 8 3.49 16.13 -10.39
CA LYS A 8 2.17 16.20 -9.73
C LYS A 8 2.14 15.54 -8.34
N GLY A 9 3.14 14.72 -8.00
CA GLY A 9 3.21 14.01 -6.72
C GLY A 9 3.28 14.93 -5.50
N LYS A 10 2.85 14.42 -4.33
CA LYS A 10 2.92 15.11 -3.04
C LYS A 10 3.98 14.47 -2.16
N THR A 11 4.78 15.31 -1.50
CA THR A 11 5.73 14.85 -0.46
C THR A 11 4.97 14.25 0.73
N LYS A 12 5.68 13.50 1.59
CA LYS A 12 5.11 12.96 2.84
C LYS A 12 4.49 14.03 3.75
N GLY A 13 4.94 15.28 3.65
CA GLY A 13 4.36 16.43 4.37
C GLY A 13 3.19 17.11 3.66
N GLY A 14 2.59 16.48 2.64
CA GLY A 14 1.44 17.00 1.89
C GLY A 14 1.75 18.12 0.90
N LYS A 15 2.98 18.65 0.89
CA LYS A 15 3.41 19.71 -0.04
C LYS A 15 3.65 19.13 -1.44
N ARG A 16 3.34 19.91 -2.48
CA ARG A 16 3.59 19.53 -3.89
C ARG A 16 5.08 19.31 -4.16
N CYS A 17 5.41 18.26 -4.90
CA CYS A 17 6.78 17.97 -5.32
C CYS A 17 7.30 19.11 -6.22
N ARG A 18 8.51 19.59 -5.94
CA ARG A 18 9.16 20.67 -6.71
C ARG A 18 10.09 20.14 -7.81
N ARG A 19 10.16 18.82 -8.00
CA ARG A 19 11.04 18.24 -9.02
C ARG A 19 10.44 18.42 -10.41
N ASN A 20 11.33 18.67 -11.35
CA ASN A 20 11.01 18.71 -12.76
C ASN A 20 10.98 17.30 -13.34
N VAL A 21 10.09 17.12 -14.30
CA VAL A 21 9.90 15.90 -15.07
C VAL A 21 10.15 16.25 -16.53
N PHE A 22 10.90 15.39 -17.19
CA PHE A 22 11.28 15.53 -18.59
C PHE A 22 10.56 14.46 -19.41
N GLY A 23 9.86 14.87 -20.47
CA GLY A 23 9.11 13.96 -21.33
C GLY A 23 7.60 13.94 -21.07
N GLN A 24 6.99 12.77 -21.22
CA GLN A 24 5.53 12.57 -21.14
C GLN A 24 5.04 12.13 -19.76
N THR A 25 5.93 11.87 -18.81
CA THR A 25 5.55 11.46 -17.46
C THR A 25 5.09 12.65 -16.63
N GLU A 26 4.06 12.45 -15.81
CA GLU A 26 3.53 13.49 -14.91
C GLU A 26 4.16 13.40 -13.50
N TYR A 27 4.87 12.31 -13.25
CA TYR A 27 5.48 11.96 -11.98
C TYR A 27 7.01 11.82 -12.14
N CYS A 28 7.76 12.19 -11.10
CA CYS A 28 9.20 11.97 -11.06
C CYS A 28 9.51 10.56 -10.55
N TYR A 29 10.77 10.12 -10.68
CA TYR A 29 11.24 8.78 -10.27
C TYR A 29 10.85 8.38 -8.83
N GLN A 30 10.67 9.34 -7.93
CA GLN A 30 10.26 9.07 -6.54
C GLN A 30 8.75 8.88 -6.36
N HIS A 31 7.93 9.33 -7.32
CA HIS A 31 6.47 9.23 -7.31
C HIS A 31 5.96 8.34 -8.45
N GLU A 32 6.80 7.50 -9.05
CA GLU A 32 6.38 6.54 -10.09
C GLU A 32 5.36 5.52 -9.58
N SER A 33 5.36 5.23 -8.28
CA SER A 33 4.36 4.38 -7.63
C SER A 33 2.96 4.99 -7.68
N ASP A 34 2.85 6.32 -7.62
CA ASP A 34 1.56 7.02 -7.63
C ASP A 34 0.95 6.96 -9.03
N ALA A 35 1.78 7.04 -10.07
CA ALA A 35 1.39 6.88 -11.47
C ALA A 35 0.76 5.51 -11.79
N LYS A 36 1.14 4.46 -11.04
CA LYS A 36 0.59 3.11 -11.23
C LYS A 36 -0.80 2.95 -10.64
N GLN A 37 -1.15 3.73 -9.61
CA GLN A 37 -2.44 3.61 -8.94
C GLN A 37 -3.57 4.29 -9.74
N GLU A 38 -3.30 5.41 -10.41
CA GLU A 38 -4.29 6.10 -11.25
C GLU A 38 -4.73 5.25 -12.45
N LYS A 39 -3.81 4.52 -13.09
CA LYS A 39 -4.15 3.64 -14.22
C LYS A 39 -5.07 2.47 -13.83
N THR A 40 -5.09 2.08 -12.57
CA THR A 40 -5.97 1.00 -12.08
C THR A 40 -7.34 1.50 -11.65
N SER A 41 -7.51 2.79 -11.35
CA SER A 41 -8.83 3.36 -11.04
C SER A 41 -9.64 3.72 -12.29
N GLU A 42 -9.00 4.03 -13.42
CA GLU A 42 -9.70 4.33 -14.68
C GLU A 42 -10.24 3.08 -15.42
N ALA A 43 -9.82 1.87 -15.03
CA ALA A 43 -10.25 0.64 -15.68
C ALA A 43 -11.54 0.02 -15.11
N LYS A 44 -12.21 0.66 -14.13
CA LYS A 44 -13.42 0.12 -13.47
C LYS A 44 -14.70 0.90 -13.69
N GLU A 45 -14.69 1.94 -14.52
CA GLU A 45 -15.88 2.73 -14.84
C GLU A 45 -16.13 2.70 -16.35
N ASN A 46 -16.67 1.58 -16.84
CA ASN A 46 -17.55 1.54 -17.99
C ASN A 46 -18.17 0.13 -18.07
N PRO A 47 -19.46 0.01 -17.72
CA PRO A 47 -20.37 -0.45 -18.75
C PRO A 47 -21.33 0.68 -19.13
N VAL A 48 -21.19 1.14 -20.37
CA VAL A 48 -22.21 1.87 -21.10
C VAL A 48 -23.50 1.05 -21.01
N THR A 49 -24.46 1.57 -20.25
CA THR A 49 -25.85 1.10 -20.28
C THR A 49 -26.65 2.25 -20.85
N LEU A 50 -27.01 2.12 -22.14
CA LEU A 50 -28.11 2.87 -22.75
C LEU A 50 -29.43 2.42 -22.11
N MET A 51 -30.45 3.28 -22.15
CA MET A 51 -31.73 3.28 -21.41
C MET A 51 -31.55 3.92 -20.02
N GLY A 52 -32.08 5.09 -19.66
CA GLY A 52 -33.34 5.72 -20.05
C GLY A 52 -34.03 6.12 -18.74
N GLU A 53 -34.23 7.43 -18.55
CA GLU A 53 -35.21 8.08 -17.67
C GLU A 53 -35.02 8.03 -16.12
N ASP A 54 -34.92 9.24 -15.56
CA ASP A 54 -35.46 9.72 -14.29
C ASP A 54 -35.11 8.97 -13.00
N VAL A 55 -33.93 9.25 -12.42
CA VAL A 55 -33.74 9.09 -10.97
C VAL A 55 -32.96 10.28 -10.40
N LEU A 56 -33.69 11.10 -9.64
CA LEU A 56 -33.17 12.12 -8.75
C LEU A 56 -32.41 11.42 -7.61
N MET A 57 -31.08 11.29 -7.73
CA MET A 57 -30.24 10.80 -6.63
C MET A 57 -29.50 11.97 -5.96
N HIS A 58 -29.69 12.05 -4.65
CA HIS A 58 -29.14 13.05 -3.74
C HIS A 58 -27.62 13.21 -3.87
N ASN A 59 -27.16 14.47 -3.79
CA ASN A 59 -25.76 14.84 -3.55
C ASN A 59 -25.30 14.31 -2.18
N GLY A 60 -24.91 13.04 -2.14
CA GLY A 60 -24.08 12.48 -1.07
C GLY A 60 -22.65 12.94 -1.31
N GLN A 61 -22.24 14.01 -0.62
CA GLN A 61 -20.83 14.28 -0.40
C GLN A 61 -20.28 13.16 0.50
N ASP A 62 -19.89 12.06 -0.11
CA ASP A 62 -19.07 11.06 0.54
C ASP A 62 -17.66 11.65 0.68
N THR A 63 -17.50 12.47 1.71
CA THR A 63 -16.20 12.68 2.36
C THR A 63 -15.67 11.31 2.78
N PHE A 64 -14.97 10.65 1.88
CA PHE A 64 -14.13 9.51 2.21
C PHE A 64 -13.15 9.99 3.29
N PRO A 65 -13.19 9.44 4.52
CA PRO A 65 -12.14 9.74 5.48
C PRO A 65 -10.81 9.30 4.86
N PRO A 66 -9.72 10.05 5.04
CA PRO A 66 -8.41 9.57 4.64
C PRO A 66 -8.20 8.22 5.33
N ARG A 67 -8.11 7.13 4.56
CA ARG A 67 -7.63 5.83 5.07
C ARG A 67 -6.25 6.09 5.66
N THR A 68 -6.21 6.26 6.97
CA THR A 68 -4.98 6.33 7.72
C THR A 68 -4.24 5.02 7.48
N ARG A 69 -3.06 5.15 6.92
CA ARG A 69 -2.09 4.09 6.62
C ARG A 69 -1.48 3.51 7.91
N GLN A 70 -2.30 3.30 8.95
CA GLN A 70 -1.89 2.76 10.24
C GLN A 70 -2.12 1.24 10.33
N HIS A 71 -2.97 0.68 9.48
CA HIS A 71 -3.26 -0.76 9.44
C HIS A 71 -2.29 -1.54 8.54
N VAL A 72 -0.98 -1.29 8.69
CA VAL A 72 0.09 -2.16 8.14
C VAL A 72 1.14 -2.50 9.21
N ARG A 73 1.02 -1.91 10.41
CA ARG A 73 1.99 -2.13 11.50
C ARG A 73 1.61 -3.27 12.44
N GLU A 74 0.36 -3.73 12.43
CA GLU A 74 -0.11 -4.78 13.34
C GLU A 74 0.17 -6.19 12.80
N ASP A 75 0.17 -6.40 11.48
CA ASP A 75 0.44 -7.73 10.90
C ASP A 75 1.90 -8.17 11.07
N VAL A 76 2.86 -7.23 11.03
CA VAL A 76 4.29 -7.55 11.18
C VAL A 76 4.63 -7.97 12.62
N MET A 77 3.89 -7.47 13.62
CA MET A 77 4.18 -7.78 15.03
C MET A 77 3.75 -9.21 15.40
N TRP A 78 2.64 -9.70 14.84
CA TRP A 78 2.19 -11.08 15.05
C TRP A 78 3.15 -12.11 14.42
N ASP A 79 3.80 -11.79 13.30
CA ASP A 79 4.77 -12.70 12.68
C ASP A 79 6.06 -12.85 13.52
N VAL A 80 6.55 -11.77 14.12
CA VAL A 80 7.73 -11.84 15.01
C VAL A 80 7.43 -12.68 16.26
N ILE A 81 6.23 -12.56 16.83
CA ILE A 81 5.81 -13.35 18.00
C ILE A 81 5.69 -14.84 17.64
N LYS A 82 5.12 -15.17 16.47
CA LYS A 82 5.02 -16.56 15.99
C LYS A 82 6.39 -17.20 15.75
N ILE A 83 7.33 -16.46 15.13
CA ILE A 83 8.70 -16.96 14.89
C ILE A 83 9.46 -17.21 16.21
N GLY A 84 9.28 -16.34 17.20
CA GLY A 84 9.89 -16.51 18.53
C GLY A 84 9.40 -17.76 19.26
N ALA A 85 8.08 -18.04 19.22
CA ALA A 85 7.48 -19.19 19.88
C ALA A 85 7.96 -20.54 19.29
N VAL A 86 8.05 -20.64 17.96
CA VAL A 86 8.55 -21.84 17.27
C VAL A 86 10.01 -22.10 17.65
N THR A 87 10.85 -21.07 17.63
CA THR A 87 12.28 -21.19 17.95
C THR A 87 12.51 -21.67 19.38
N LEU A 88 11.76 -21.14 20.35
CA LEU A 88 11.87 -21.55 21.76
C LEU A 88 11.45 -23.01 21.95
N ALA A 89 10.35 -23.43 21.31
CA ALA A 89 9.88 -24.81 21.38
C ALA A 89 10.92 -25.80 20.81
N THR A 90 11.50 -25.51 19.64
CA THR A 90 12.55 -26.33 19.04
C THR A 90 13.81 -26.39 19.91
N TYR A 91 14.18 -25.28 20.56
CA TYR A 91 15.34 -25.24 21.45
C TYR A 91 15.13 -26.09 22.71
N LEU A 92 13.95 -26.03 23.32
CA LEU A 92 13.61 -26.81 24.52
C LEU A 92 13.60 -28.31 24.21
N THR A 93 13.01 -28.73 23.10
CA THR A 93 13.00 -30.15 22.69
C THR A 93 14.42 -30.65 22.43
N TYR A 94 15.25 -29.87 21.72
CA TYR A 94 16.67 -30.21 21.52
C TYR A 94 17.43 -30.36 22.85
N ARG A 95 17.19 -29.49 23.83
CA ARG A 95 17.86 -29.54 25.14
C ARG A 95 17.47 -30.78 25.94
N VAL A 96 16.19 -31.17 25.91
CA VAL A 96 15.71 -32.42 26.54
C VAL A 96 16.34 -33.63 25.86
N LEU A 97 16.33 -33.68 24.53
CA LEU A 97 16.90 -34.79 23.75
C LEU A 97 18.40 -34.97 24.04
N LYS A 98 19.15 -33.86 24.06
CA LYS A 98 20.59 -33.85 24.39
C LYS A 98 20.87 -34.28 25.83
N GLY A 99 19.97 -33.98 26.76
CA GLY A 99 20.05 -34.44 28.15
C GLY A 99 19.87 -35.95 28.29
N ILE A 100 18.95 -36.53 27.51
CA ILE A 100 18.71 -37.98 27.46
C ILE A 100 19.90 -38.70 26.83
N LEU A 101 20.39 -38.20 25.69
CA LEU A 101 21.56 -38.75 24.98
C LEU A 101 22.85 -38.74 25.80
N LYS A 102 22.99 -37.84 26.78
CA LYS A 102 24.17 -37.78 27.66
C LYS A 102 24.10 -38.74 28.84
N ARG A 103 22.93 -39.36 29.10
CA ARG A 103 22.73 -40.33 30.18
C ARG A 103 22.74 -41.79 29.71
N MET A 104 22.78 -42.01 28.40
CA MET A 104 23.09 -43.30 27.77
C MET A 104 24.59 -43.39 27.52
#